data_AF-A0AAU3DJJ2-F1
#
_entry.id   AF-A0AAU3DJJ2-F1
#
_cell.length_a   1.000
_cell.length_b   1.000
_cell.length_c   1.000
_cell.angle_alpha   90.00
_cell.angle_beta   90.00
_cell.angle_gamma   90.00
#
_symmetry.space_group_name_H-M   'P 1'
#
loop_
_entity.id
_entity.type
_entity.pdbx_description
1 polymer ?
#
loop_
_entity_poly.entity_id
_entity_poly.type
_entity_poly.pdbx_seq_one_letter_code
_entity_poly.pdbx_strand_id
1 'polypeptide(L)'
;MTDAIRGPWGVLLILVNLLNAYIAYGALMVQPQGAWDDSTLTGIGFATGLLMVLGVLTALLTLIPVTRRSFSRWWLAPPVVFLVAGLARLQYIDHVYPAGPGG
;
A
#
# COMPACT_ATOMS: atom_id res chain seq x y z
N MET A 1 18.86 20.32 0.48
CA MET A 1 17.61 19.52 0.40
C MET A 1 17.42 18.56 1.59
N THR A 2 18.18 18.70 2.68
CA THR A 2 18.24 17.74 3.80
C THR A 2 17.49 18.20 5.05
N ASP A 3 17.12 19.48 5.16
CA ASP A 3 16.46 19.99 6.37
C ASP A 3 14.98 19.56 6.49
N ALA A 4 14.35 19.14 5.39
CA ALA A 4 12.96 18.70 5.38
C ALA A 4 12.73 17.43 6.23
N ILE A 5 13.72 16.53 6.32
CA ILE A 5 13.62 15.29 7.10
C ILE A 5 13.63 15.57 8.60
N ARG A 6 14.16 16.71 9.04
CA ARG A 6 14.33 17.06 10.46
C ARG A 6 13.06 17.57 11.13
N GLY A 7 12.01 17.88 10.36
CA GLY A 7 10.72 18.32 10.89
C GLY A 7 9.78 17.16 11.24
N PRO A 8 8.78 17.40 12.12
CA PRO A 8 7.80 16.37 12.51
C PRO A 8 7.04 15.77 11.32
N TRP A 9 6.85 16.55 10.25
CA TRP A 9 6.27 16.08 8.99
C TRP A 9 7.11 15.05 8.26
N GLY A 10 8.44 15.23 8.21
CA GLY A 10 9.35 14.26 7.60
C GLY A 10 9.31 12.93 8.32
N VAL A 11 9.38 12.96 9.66
CA VAL A 11 9.30 11.76 10.51
C VAL A 11 7.95 11.05 10.34
N LEU A 12 6.83 11.79 10.39
CA LEU A 12 5.50 11.21 10.19
C LEU A 12 5.37 10.53 8.82
N LEU A 13 5.79 11.20 7.74
CA LEU A 13 5.73 10.62 6.39
C LEU A 13 6.61 9.38 6.25
N ILE A 14 7.79 9.35 6.88
CA ILE A 14 8.66 8.17 6.89
C ILE A 14 7.97 7.01 7.61
N LEU A 15 7.40 7.24 8.80
CA LEU A 15 6.73 6.21 9.59
C LEU A 15 5.52 5.62 8.85
N VAL A 16 4.70 6.48 8.23
CA VAL A 16 3.54 6.02 7.47
C VAL A 16 3.96 5.24 6.22
N ASN A 17 5.03 5.65 5.53
CA ASN A 17 5.56 4.88 4.40
C ASN A 17 6.19 3.55 4.84
N LEU A 18 6.84 3.48 5.99
CA LEU A 18 7.34 2.24 6.58
C LEU A 18 6.19 1.28 6.93
N LEU A 19 5.09 1.80 7.48
CA LEU A 19 3.89 1.01 7.75
C LEU A 19 3.30 0.43 6.46
N ASN A 20 3.18 1.26 5.41
CA ASN A 20 2.75 0.78 4.08
C ASN A 20 3.69 -0.29 3.53
N ALA A 21 5.02 -0.10 3.67
CA ALA A 21 6.00 -1.08 3.22
C ALA A 21 5.87 -2.42 3.95
N TYR A 22 5.64 -2.39 5.27
CA TYR A 22 5.41 -3.59 6.07
C TYR A 22 4.15 -4.34 5.64
N ILE A 23 3.05 -3.64 5.41
CA ILE A 23 1.78 -4.24 4.97
C ILE A 23 1.93 -4.79 3.55
N ALA A 24 2.59 -4.05 2.65
CA ALA A 24 2.87 -4.50 1.30
C ALA A 24 3.72 -5.78 1.29
N TYR A 25 4.74 -5.85 2.15
CA TYR A 25 5.55 -7.05 2.31
C TYR A 25 4.70 -8.25 2.75
N GLY A 26 3.84 -8.08 3.77
CA GLY A 26 2.93 -9.12 4.21
C GLY A 26 1.98 -9.59 3.12
N ALA A 27 1.32 -8.67 2.42
CA ALA A 27 0.41 -8.98 1.33
C ALA A 27 1.10 -9.70 0.16
N LEU A 28 2.37 -9.38 -0.12
CA LEU A 28 3.12 -9.98 -1.22
C LEU A 28 3.71 -11.36 -0.88
N MET A 29 4.16 -11.55 0.37
CA MET A 29 4.80 -12.80 0.81
C MET A 29 3.80 -13.90 1.18
N VAL A 30 2.60 -13.55 1.62
CA VAL A 30 1.56 -14.55 1.91
C VAL A 30 1.05 -15.14 0.61
N GLN A 31 1.36 -16.41 0.35
CA GLN A 31 0.91 -17.14 -0.84
C GLN A 31 -0.16 -18.16 -0.45
N PRO A 32 -1.32 -18.17 -1.12
CA PRO A 32 -2.35 -19.17 -0.88
C PRO A 32 -1.89 -20.54 -1.39
N GLN A 33 -2.24 -21.60 -0.65
CA GLN A 33 -1.85 -22.97 -1.02
C GLN A 33 -2.63 -23.51 -2.22
N GLY A 34 -3.78 -22.91 -2.53
CA GLY A 34 -4.63 -23.25 -3.65
C GLY A 34 -5.92 -22.43 -3.63
N ALA A 35 -6.76 -22.61 -4.65
CA ALA A 35 -8.06 -21.91 -4.76
C ALA A 35 -9.06 -22.31 -3.66
N TRP A 36 -8.79 -23.40 -2.93
CA TRP A 36 -9.59 -23.88 -1.81
C TRP A 36 -9.21 -23.25 -0.47
N ASP A 37 -8.14 -22.45 -0.43
CA ASP A 37 -7.67 -21.77 0.79
C ASP A 37 -8.34 -20.39 0.93
N ASP A 38 -9.65 -20.41 1.15
CA ASP A 38 -10.49 -19.21 1.27
C ASP A 38 -10.02 -18.28 2.41
N SER A 39 -9.47 -18.87 3.48
CA SER A 39 -8.98 -18.13 4.64
C SER A 39 -7.79 -17.24 4.29
N THR A 40 -6.82 -17.78 3.55
CA THR A 40 -5.65 -17.02 3.09
C THR A 40 -6.02 -16.04 1.99
N LEU A 41 -6.91 -16.42 1.05
CA LEU A 41 -7.39 -15.53 0.00
C LEU A 41 -8.12 -14.30 0.59
N THR A 42 -9.00 -14.52 1.56
CA THR A 42 -9.70 -13.43 2.28
C THR A 42 -8.71 -12.55 3.04
N GLY A 43 -7.72 -13.15 3.70
CA GLY A 43 -6.66 -12.43 4.41
C GLY A 43 -5.83 -11.54 3.49
N ILE A 44 -5.46 -12.03 2.30
CA ILE A 44 -4.74 -11.22 1.31
C ILE A 44 -5.65 -10.11 0.76
N GLY A 45 -6.92 -10.40 0.47
CA GLY A 45 -7.89 -9.37 0.04
C GLY A 45 -7.99 -8.23 1.06
N PHE A 46 -8.13 -8.57 2.35
CA PHE A 46 -8.16 -7.59 3.43
C PHE A 46 -6.85 -6.79 3.54
N ALA A 47 -5.69 -7.47 3.53
CA ALA A 47 -4.39 -6.82 3.61
C ALA A 47 -4.13 -5.86 2.42
N THR A 48 -4.55 -6.27 1.23
CA THR A 48 -4.41 -5.48 0.00
C THR A 48 -5.36 -4.28 0.01
N GLY A 49 -6.59 -4.45 0.48
CA GLY A 49 -7.53 -3.35 0.71
C GLY A 49 -7.01 -2.33 1.74
N LEU A 50 -6.47 -2.82 2.85
CA LEU A 50 -5.85 -1.98 3.88
C LEU A 50 -4.64 -1.21 3.34
N LEU A 51 -3.78 -1.87 2.55
CA LEU A 51 -2.64 -1.23 1.88
C LEU A 51 -3.10 -0.10 0.96
N MET A 52 -4.17 -0.31 0.19
CA MET A 52 -4.70 0.72 -0.69
C MET A 52 -5.27 1.91 0.09
N VAL A 53 -6.07 1.66 1.13
CA VAL A 53 -6.64 2.73 1.97
C VAL A 53 -5.54 3.56 2.62
N LEU A 54 -4.54 2.90 3.22
CA LEU A 54 -3.41 3.59 3.83
C LEU A 54 -2.56 4.31 2.78
N GLY A 55 -2.37 3.73 1.59
CA GLY A 55 -1.71 4.40 0.46
C GLY A 55 -2.41 5.70 0.05
N VAL A 56 -3.74 5.70 -0.08
CA VAL A 56 -4.54 6.91 -0.37
C VAL A 56 -4.39 7.93 0.75
N LEU A 57 -4.54 7.53 2.01
CA LEU A 57 -4.40 8.44 3.16
C LEU A 57 -2.98 9.05 3.19
N THR A 58 -1.96 8.24 2.90
CA THR A 58 -0.57 8.69 2.82
C THR A 58 -0.38 9.69 1.69
N ALA A 59 -0.96 9.45 0.50
CA ALA A 59 -0.92 10.38 -0.62
C ALA A 59 -1.58 11.72 -0.26
N LEU A 60 -2.76 11.68 0.38
CA LEU A 60 -3.48 12.87 0.83
C LEU A 60 -2.71 13.66 1.90
N LEU A 61 -2.13 12.96 2.88
CA LEU A 61 -1.27 13.54 3.90
C LEU A 61 -0.03 14.19 3.28
N THR A 62 0.55 13.56 2.26
CA THR A 62 1.73 14.08 1.53
C THR A 62 1.37 15.27 0.64
N LEU A 63 0.12 15.40 0.20
CA LEU A 63 -0.35 16.51 -0.63
C LEU A 63 -0.23 17.86 0.11
N ILE A 64 -0.47 17.88 1.43
CA ILE A 64 -0.41 19.10 2.26
C ILE A 64 0.99 19.76 2.23
N PRO A 65 2.10 19.07 2.56
CA PRO A 65 3.44 19.66 2.49
C PRO A 65 3.92 19.92 1.06
N VAL A 66 3.49 19.12 0.07
CA VAL A 66 3.84 19.33 -1.35
C VAL A 66 3.16 20.59 -1.92
N THR A 67 1.87 20.79 -1.65
CA THR A 67 1.14 21.99 -2.08
C THR A 67 1.67 23.26 -1.41
N ARG A 68 2.12 23.14 -0.15
CA ARG A 68 2.84 24.22 0.56
C ARG A 68 4.29 24.44 0.09
N ARG A 69 4.75 23.73 -0.97
CA ARG A 69 6.13 23.75 -1.50
C ARG A 69 7.23 23.46 -0.46
N SER A 70 6.85 22.87 0.67
CA SER A 70 7.79 22.51 1.74
C SER A 70 8.55 21.22 1.39
N PHE A 71 7.95 20.35 0.57
CA PHE A 71 8.53 19.10 0.10
C PHE A 71 8.43 18.96 -1.43
N SER A 72 9.40 18.25 -2.02
CA SER A 72 9.44 17.96 -3.45
C SER A 72 8.31 17.01 -3.85
N ARG A 73 7.76 17.17 -5.07
CA ARG A 73 6.70 16.31 -5.63
C ARG A 73 7.08 14.83 -5.66
N TRP A 74 8.38 14.51 -5.64
CA TRP A 74 8.91 13.15 -5.54
C TRP A 74 8.46 12.40 -4.28
N TRP A 75 8.03 13.10 -3.22
CA TRP A 75 7.47 12.47 -2.03
C TRP A 75 6.11 11.78 -2.27
N LEU A 76 5.44 12.05 -3.39
CA LEU A 76 4.25 11.32 -3.80
C LEU A 76 4.55 9.98 -4.48
N ALA A 77 5.80 9.71 -4.86
CA ALA A 77 6.14 8.45 -5.52
C ALA A 77 5.90 7.22 -4.62
N PRO A 78 6.35 7.17 -3.36
CA PRO A 78 6.10 6.02 -2.48
C PRO A 78 4.62 5.64 -2.31
N PRO A 79 3.68 6.55 -1.96
CA PRO A 79 2.29 6.17 -1.81
C PRO A 79 1.65 5.70 -3.13
N VAL A 80 2.05 6.27 -4.27
CA VAL A 80 1.59 5.80 -5.59
C VAL A 80 2.10 4.38 -5.88
N VAL A 81 3.37 4.08 -5.56
CA VAL A 81 3.92 2.73 -5.73
C VAL A 81 3.15 1.71 -4.89
N PHE A 82 2.80 2.03 -3.64
CA PHE A 82 2.02 1.14 -2.80
C PHE A 82 0.60 0.90 -3.33
N LEU A 83 -0.05 1.93 -3.88
CA LEU A 83 -1.36 1.77 -4.54
C LEU A 83 -1.28 0.84 -5.75
N VAL A 84 -0.28 1.03 -6.60
CA VAL A 84 -0.06 0.17 -7.78
C VAL A 84 0.27 -1.26 -7.35
N ALA A 85 1.09 -1.45 -6.32
CA ALA A 85 1.44 -2.77 -5.80
C ALA A 85 0.20 -3.50 -5.24
N GLY A 86 -0.65 -2.80 -4.49
CA GLY A 86 -1.90 -3.35 -4.00
C GLY A 86 -2.84 -3.76 -5.14
N LEU A 87 -3.05 -2.86 -6.10
CA LEU A 87 -3.90 -3.15 -7.26
C LEU A 87 -3.38 -4.34 -8.08
N ALA A 88 -2.08 -4.39 -8.35
CA ALA A 88 -1.46 -5.48 -9.09
C ALA A 88 -1.61 -6.83 -8.36
N ARG A 89 -1.49 -6.84 -7.03
CA ARG A 89 -1.68 -8.05 -6.23
C ARG A 89 -3.13 -8.53 -6.27
N LEU A 90 -4.09 -7.63 -6.20
CA LEU A 90 -5.50 -7.96 -6.27
C LEU A 90 -5.85 -8.56 -7.64
N GLN A 91 -5.42 -7.91 -8.72
CA GLN A 91 -5.58 -8.42 -10.08
C GLN A 91 -4.93 -9.79 -10.30
N TYR A 92 -3.75 -10.02 -9.71
CA TYR A 92 -3.07 -11.32 -9.77
C TYR A 92 -3.91 -12.42 -9.11
N ILE A 93 -4.49 -12.15 -7.94
CA ILE A 93 -5.31 -13.14 -7.22
C ILE A 93 -6.57 -13.47 -8.00
N ASP A 94 -7.29 -12.45 -8.49
CA ASP A 94 -8.51 -12.65 -9.28
C ASP A 94 -8.24 -13.49 -10.55
N HIS A 95 -7.07 -13.31 -11.16
CA HIS A 95 -6.69 -14.04 -12.37
C HIS A 95 -6.24 -15.48 -12.10
N VAL A 96 -5.45 -15.71 -11.04
CA VAL A 96 -4.86 -17.02 -10.74
C VAL A 96 -5.80 -17.92 -9.93
N TYR A 97 -6.64 -17.34 -9.08
CA TYR A 97 -7.61 -18.02 -8.23
C TYR A 97 -9.01 -17.49 -8.51
N PRO A 98 -9.57 -17.71 -9.72
CA PRO A 98 -10.91 -17.27 -10.02
C PRO A 98 -11.89 -17.98 -9.09
N ALA A 99 -12.83 -17.22 -8.52
CA ALA A 99 -13.90 -17.77 -7.71
C ALA A 99 -14.63 -18.85 -8.53
N GLY A 100 -14.60 -20.10 -8.03
CA GLY A 100 -15.33 -21.20 -8.67
C GLY A 100 -16.84 -20.94 -8.63
N PRO A 101 -17.66 -21.68 -9.40
CA PRO A 101 -19.11 -21.44 -9.54
C PRO A 101 -19.97 -21.58 -8.25
N GLY A 102 -19.35 -21.70 -7.07
CA GLY A 102 -20.01 -21.95 -5.79
C GLY A 102 -19.87 -20.84 -4.75
N GLY A 103 -19.49 -19.62 -5.15
CA GLY A 103 -19.59 -18.42 -4.30
C GLY A 103 -21.02 -17.93 -4.15
#